data_AF-A0A2H1KAG7-F1
#
_entry.id   AF-A0A2H1KAG7-F1
#
_cell.length_a   1.000
_cell.length_b   1.000
_cell.length_c   1.000
_cell.angle_alpha   90.00
_cell.angle_beta   90.00
_cell.angle_gamma   90.00
#
_symmetry.space_group_name_H-M   'P 1'
#
loop_
_entity.id
_entity.type
_entity.pdbx_description
1 polymer ?
#
loop_
_entity_poly.entity_id
_entity_poly.type
_entity_poly.pdbx_seq_one_letter_code
_entity_poly.pdbx_strand_id
1 'polypeptide(L)'
;MTSPAFPSLGALPGIAPGTLLATIAVTTESGTLGLADGAAASALRPLAAGSGDVRAARIALAPGASVPGDAPTTAQAEAVVTALVGTREGTVAEVAVTLTSTPTADVPTADAEVLGTVELSVLTDLPAPQPGAAPGTREWAGLLQEKLTADKEFSDLIETYDGTIGLRIGGREVHIRGYRGRVLEVTSRSIRGADFVIDISGAEFVSLMRAESNMFMESAMLRRLSSSGSGYEYLRMTTALIRVIDLCRGLAAEAGWGHPAAATDTARSEGASA
;
A
#
# COMPACT_ATOMS: atom_id res chain seq x y z
N MET A 1 23.58 -29.09 -3.41
CA MET A 1 23.03 -27.73 -3.25
C MET A 1 22.31 -27.67 -1.93
N THR A 2 22.91 -27.05 -0.93
CA THR A 2 22.40 -26.91 0.43
C THR A 2 21.37 -25.78 0.43
N SER A 3 20.10 -26.08 0.71
CA SER A 3 19.08 -25.04 0.92
C SER A 3 19.55 -24.07 2.01
N PRO A 4 19.46 -22.74 1.80
CA PRO A 4 19.72 -21.80 2.88
C PRO A 4 18.72 -22.06 4.02
N ALA A 5 19.24 -22.15 5.24
CA ALA A 5 18.43 -22.28 6.44
C ALA A 5 17.66 -20.97 6.63
N PHE A 6 16.34 -21.04 6.52
CA PHE A 6 15.47 -19.90 6.80
C PHE A 6 15.27 -19.77 8.31
N PRO A 7 15.26 -18.55 8.86
CA PRO A 7 14.93 -18.34 10.26
C PRO A 7 13.50 -18.82 10.51
N SER A 8 13.34 -19.66 11.53
CA SER A 8 12.05 -20.10 12.06
C SER A 8 11.22 -18.90 12.52
N LEU A 9 9.93 -18.91 12.17
CA LEU A 9 8.91 -17.86 12.39
C LEU A 9 8.73 -17.35 13.83
N GLY A 10 9.35 -17.99 14.82
CA GLY A 10 9.23 -17.61 16.24
C GLY A 10 10.00 -16.35 16.66
N ALA A 11 10.70 -15.66 15.75
CA ALA A 11 11.58 -14.54 16.10
C ALA A 11 11.42 -13.28 15.22
N LEU A 12 10.44 -13.22 14.32
CA LEU A 12 10.15 -11.97 13.61
C LEU A 12 9.28 -11.07 14.51
N PRO A 13 9.68 -9.81 14.81
CA PRO A 13 8.75 -8.85 15.37
C PRO A 13 7.51 -8.76 14.47
N GLY A 14 6.33 -8.61 15.10
CA GLY A 14 5.03 -8.86 14.48
C GLY A 14 4.91 -8.37 13.04
N ILE A 15 4.51 -9.27 12.14
CA ILE A 15 4.24 -8.93 10.73
C ILE A 15 3.24 -7.78 10.69
N ALA A 16 3.52 -6.76 9.88
CA ALA A 16 2.74 -5.55 9.70
C ALA A 16 2.85 -5.06 8.24
N PRO A 17 2.04 -4.10 7.80
CA PRO A 17 2.26 -3.45 6.51
C PRO A 17 3.70 -2.91 6.40
N GLY A 18 4.35 -3.15 5.26
CA GLY A 18 5.78 -2.85 5.05
C GLY A 18 6.74 -3.95 5.48
N THR A 19 6.30 -5.03 6.12
CA THR A 19 7.19 -6.18 6.38
C THR A 19 7.62 -6.81 5.05
N LEU A 20 8.93 -6.79 4.79
CA LEU A 20 9.56 -7.54 3.70
C LEU A 20 9.57 -9.02 4.07
N LEU A 21 8.84 -9.83 3.32
CA LEU A 21 8.75 -11.28 3.53
C LEU A 21 9.92 -12.01 2.88
N ALA A 22 10.26 -11.62 1.65
CA ALA A 22 11.30 -12.27 0.89
C ALA A 22 11.85 -11.37 -0.23
N THR A 23 13.14 -11.52 -0.49
CA THR A 23 13.80 -11.08 -1.72
C THR A 23 14.40 -12.32 -2.37
N ILE A 24 13.95 -12.67 -3.57
CA ILE A 24 14.26 -13.95 -4.20
C ILE A 24 14.59 -13.77 -5.67
N ALA A 25 15.58 -14.51 -6.16
CA ALA A 25 15.77 -14.70 -7.58
C ALA A 25 14.78 -15.79 -8.06
N VAL A 26 13.99 -15.46 -9.08
CA VAL A 26 13.04 -16.39 -9.71
C VAL A 26 13.46 -16.57 -11.15
N THR A 27 13.73 -17.82 -11.52
CA THR A 27 14.07 -18.19 -12.90
C THR A 27 12.92 -18.97 -13.51
N THR A 28 12.56 -18.63 -14.75
CA THR A 28 11.56 -19.39 -15.51
C THR A 28 11.96 -19.52 -16.97
N GLU A 29 11.47 -20.58 -17.61
CA GLU A 29 11.48 -20.75 -19.06
C GLU A 29 10.06 -20.57 -19.65
N SER A 30 9.05 -20.31 -18.82
CA SER A 30 7.64 -20.23 -19.23
C SER A 30 7.14 -18.79 -19.46
N GLY A 31 8.07 -17.84 -19.66
CA GLY A 31 7.76 -16.43 -19.84
C GLY A 31 7.17 -15.77 -18.58
N THR A 32 6.50 -14.64 -18.75
CA THR A 32 6.11 -13.76 -17.63
C THR A 32 5.17 -14.41 -16.61
N LEU A 33 4.27 -15.30 -17.05
CA LEU A 33 3.37 -16.01 -16.13
C LEU A 33 4.12 -17.03 -15.27
N GLY A 34 5.15 -17.68 -15.82
CA GLY A 34 6.01 -18.57 -15.06
C GLY A 34 6.83 -17.86 -13.99
N LEU A 35 7.26 -16.61 -14.25
CA LEU A 35 7.90 -15.78 -13.22
C LEU A 35 6.91 -15.44 -12.11
N ALA A 36 5.70 -15.02 -12.46
CA ALA A 36 4.68 -14.65 -11.48
C ALA A 36 4.31 -15.84 -10.57
N ASP A 37 4.15 -17.04 -11.14
CA ASP A 37 3.87 -18.26 -10.39
C ASP A 37 5.01 -18.64 -9.44
N GLY A 38 6.25 -18.70 -9.95
CA GLY A 38 7.43 -19.01 -9.14
C GLY A 38 7.67 -18.00 -8.01
N ALA A 39 7.42 -16.72 -8.30
CA ALA A 39 7.51 -15.65 -7.31
C ALA A 39 6.43 -15.79 -6.23
N ALA A 40 5.17 -16.02 -6.60
CA ALA A 40 4.08 -16.20 -5.66
C ALA A 40 4.32 -17.42 -4.74
N ALA A 41 4.71 -18.58 -5.30
CA ALA A 41 4.97 -19.79 -4.53
C ALA A 41 6.08 -19.60 -3.47
N SER A 42 7.06 -18.77 -3.78
CA SER A 42 8.22 -18.52 -2.91
C SER A 42 7.99 -17.38 -1.92
N ALA A 43 7.29 -16.32 -2.33
CA ALA A 43 6.93 -15.15 -1.53
C ALA A 43 6.07 -15.48 -0.30
N LEU A 44 5.27 -16.54 -0.40
CA LEU A 44 4.30 -16.92 0.64
C LEU A 44 4.87 -17.86 1.71
N ARG A 45 6.05 -18.43 1.51
CA ARG A 45 6.68 -19.34 2.48
C ARG A 45 6.79 -18.75 3.90
N PRO A 46 7.11 -17.47 4.10
CA PRO A 46 7.17 -16.87 5.44
C PRO A 46 5.80 -16.72 6.11
N LEU A 47 4.70 -16.68 5.36
CA LEU A 47 3.35 -16.57 5.91
C LEU A 47 2.67 -17.94 6.11
N ALA A 48 3.28 -18.99 5.56
CA ALA A 48 2.75 -20.33 5.49
C ALA A 48 3.31 -21.18 6.65
N ALA A 49 2.52 -21.39 7.71
CA ALA A 49 2.73 -22.50 8.64
C ALA A 49 2.26 -23.85 8.04
N GLY A 50 1.46 -23.79 6.96
CA GLY A 50 0.97 -24.91 6.14
C GLY A 50 0.82 -24.48 4.67
N SER A 51 0.08 -25.22 3.83
CA SER A 51 -0.22 -24.77 2.45
C SER A 51 -1.07 -23.50 2.55
N GLY A 52 -0.45 -22.33 2.45
CA GLY A 52 -1.13 -21.04 2.56
C GLY A 52 -2.28 -20.96 1.56
N ASP A 53 -3.49 -20.73 2.06
CA ASP A 53 -4.70 -20.69 1.24
C ASP A 53 -4.76 -19.34 0.52
N VAL A 54 -4.21 -19.31 -0.70
CA VAL A 54 -4.25 -18.15 -1.59
C VAL A 54 -5.70 -17.95 -2.01
N ARG A 55 -6.33 -16.89 -1.49
CA ARG A 55 -7.72 -16.52 -1.78
C ARG A 55 -7.85 -15.80 -3.11
N ALA A 56 -6.85 -14.99 -3.46
CA ALA A 56 -6.82 -14.24 -4.70
C ALA A 56 -5.38 -13.98 -5.14
N ALA A 57 -5.19 -13.92 -6.45
CA ALA A 57 -3.96 -13.48 -7.08
C ALA A 57 -4.31 -12.59 -8.28
N ARG A 58 -3.68 -11.42 -8.36
CA ARG A 58 -3.80 -10.51 -9.49
C ARG A 58 -2.41 -10.20 -10.02
N ILE A 59 -2.25 -10.29 -11.33
CA ILE A 59 -0.99 -10.01 -12.02
C ILE A 59 -1.18 -8.76 -12.87
N ALA A 60 -0.28 -7.80 -12.72
CA ALA A 60 -0.18 -6.63 -13.58
C ALA A 60 1.21 -6.58 -14.19
N LEU A 61 1.30 -6.43 -15.51
CA LEU A 61 2.56 -6.36 -16.22
C LEU A 61 2.87 -4.92 -16.60
N ALA A 62 4.14 -4.54 -16.53
CA ALA A 62 4.55 -3.24 -17.04
C ALA A 62 4.33 -3.20 -18.56
N PRO A 63 3.79 -2.11 -19.12
CA PRO A 63 3.60 -1.98 -20.56
C PRO A 63 4.93 -2.15 -21.30
N GLY A 64 4.98 -3.08 -22.27
CA GLY A 64 6.19 -3.36 -23.04
C GLY A 64 7.18 -4.32 -22.37
N ALA A 65 6.97 -4.69 -21.10
CA ALA A 65 7.75 -5.75 -20.47
C ALA A 65 7.39 -7.11 -21.09
N SER A 66 8.35 -7.73 -21.78
CA SER A 66 8.22 -9.09 -22.30
C SER A 66 9.35 -9.96 -21.76
N VAL A 67 8.99 -11.07 -21.13
CA VAL A 67 9.94 -12.09 -20.70
C VAL A 67 9.89 -13.22 -21.75
N PRO A 68 11.01 -13.53 -22.43
CA PRO A 68 11.05 -14.61 -23.41
C PRO A 68 10.63 -15.95 -22.81
N GLY A 69 9.87 -16.74 -23.57
CA GLY A 69 9.40 -18.07 -23.16
C GLY A 69 10.21 -19.23 -23.76
N ASP A 70 11.36 -18.93 -24.35
CA ASP A 70 12.23 -19.87 -25.07
C ASP A 70 13.65 -19.95 -24.47
N ALA A 71 13.94 -19.13 -23.46
CA ALA A 71 15.20 -19.12 -22.73
C ALA A 71 14.97 -18.87 -21.24
N PRO A 72 15.82 -19.45 -20.36
CA PRO A 72 15.73 -19.20 -18.94
C PRO A 72 15.96 -17.72 -18.66
N THR A 73 14.94 -17.07 -18.11
CA THR A 73 15.00 -15.68 -17.67
C THR A 73 14.93 -15.63 -16.16
N THR A 74 15.86 -14.91 -15.55
CA THR A 74 15.85 -14.64 -14.11
C THR A 74 15.35 -13.22 -13.86
N ALA A 75 14.53 -13.06 -12.83
CA ALA A 75 14.09 -11.79 -12.29
C ALA A 75 14.30 -11.79 -10.77
N GLN A 76 14.37 -10.61 -10.16
CA GLN A 76 14.25 -10.48 -8.72
C GLN A 76 12.80 -10.22 -8.36
N ALA A 77 12.29 -10.94 -7.36
CA ALA A 77 10.99 -10.70 -6.76
C ALA A 77 11.17 -10.19 -5.32
N GLU A 78 10.51 -9.10 -5.00
CA GLU A 78 10.46 -8.54 -3.66
C GLU A 78 9.02 -8.58 -3.14
N ALA A 79 8.79 -9.31 -2.06
CA ALA A 79 7.46 -9.55 -1.49
C ALA A 79 7.25 -8.75 -0.21
N VAL A 80 6.30 -7.82 -0.21
CA VAL A 80 6.02 -6.90 0.90
C VAL A 80 4.55 -7.03 1.32
N VAL A 81 4.31 -7.13 2.62
CA VAL A 81 2.95 -7.06 3.18
C VAL A 81 2.41 -5.65 3.01
N THR A 82 1.21 -5.50 2.45
CA THR A 82 0.57 -4.21 2.20
C THR A 82 -0.62 -3.94 3.11
N ALA A 83 -1.27 -5.00 3.59
CA ALA A 83 -2.33 -4.92 4.58
C ALA A 83 -2.48 -6.25 5.34
N LEU A 84 -3.01 -6.17 6.56
CA LEU A 84 -3.49 -7.31 7.33
C LEU A 84 -4.97 -7.11 7.65
N VAL A 85 -5.83 -7.91 7.03
CA VAL A 85 -7.29 -7.77 7.12
C VAL A 85 -7.85 -8.86 8.03
N GLY A 86 -8.53 -8.47 9.10
CA GLY A 86 -9.24 -9.41 9.97
C GLY A 86 -10.49 -9.97 9.29
N THR A 87 -10.64 -11.28 9.29
CA THR A 87 -11.84 -11.97 8.78
C THR A 87 -12.38 -12.95 9.82
N ARG A 88 -13.55 -13.54 9.55
CA ARG A 88 -14.11 -14.59 10.43
C ARG A 88 -13.27 -15.87 10.46
N GLU A 89 -12.53 -16.14 9.40
CA GLU A 89 -11.72 -17.36 9.24
C GLU A 89 -10.30 -17.19 9.78
N GLY A 90 -9.87 -15.95 10.06
CA GLY A 90 -8.52 -15.62 10.47
C GLY A 90 -8.04 -14.31 9.86
N THR A 91 -6.73 -14.11 9.84
CA THR A 91 -6.10 -12.91 9.29
C THR A 91 -5.71 -13.15 7.85
N VAL A 92 -6.19 -12.30 6.94
CA VAL A 92 -5.76 -12.29 5.54
C VAL A 92 -4.62 -11.30 5.39
N ALA A 93 -3.46 -11.77 4.95
CA ALA A 93 -2.34 -10.93 4.55
C ALA A 93 -2.45 -10.59 3.06
N GLU A 94 -2.42 -9.32 2.74
CA GLU A 94 -2.27 -8.84 1.37
C GLU A 94 -0.80 -8.57 1.09
N VAL A 95 -0.26 -9.18 0.05
CA VAL A 95 1.15 -9.12 -0.30
C VAL A 95 1.30 -8.60 -1.70
N ALA A 96 2.11 -7.56 -1.88
CA ALA A 96 2.56 -7.12 -3.19
C ALA A 96 3.93 -7.72 -3.47
N VAL A 97 4.05 -8.41 -4.60
CA VAL A 97 5.31 -8.94 -5.11
C VAL A 97 5.72 -8.11 -6.31
N THR A 98 6.79 -7.35 -6.20
CA THR A 98 7.35 -6.56 -7.31
C THR A 98 8.41 -7.39 -8.02
N LEU A 99 8.24 -7.56 -9.34
CA LEU A 99 9.19 -8.25 -10.21
C LEU A 99 10.06 -7.20 -10.91
N THR A 100 11.36 -7.27 -10.74
CA THR A 100 12.34 -6.44 -11.44
C THR A 100 13.26 -7.28 -12.31
N SER A 101 13.67 -6.73 -13.46
CA SER A 101 14.74 -7.31 -14.25
C SER A 101 16.00 -7.41 -13.40
N THR A 102 16.77 -8.48 -13.56
CA THR A 102 17.86 -8.89 -12.66
C THR A 102 18.66 -7.70 -12.14
N PRO A 103 18.59 -7.35 -10.84
CA PRO A 103 19.54 -6.44 -10.27
C PRO A 103 20.87 -7.18 -10.19
N THR A 104 21.88 -6.65 -10.87
CA THR A 104 23.26 -6.96 -10.51
C THR A 104 23.51 -6.44 -9.10
N ALA A 105 24.47 -7.01 -8.36
CA ALA A 105 24.85 -6.52 -7.02
C ALA A 105 25.20 -5.02 -6.98
N ASP A 106 25.39 -4.40 -8.15
CA ASP A 106 25.75 -3.01 -8.37
C ASP A 106 24.56 -2.07 -8.62
N VAL A 107 23.32 -2.57 -8.80
CA VAL A 107 22.13 -1.74 -9.06
C VAL A 107 21.14 -1.87 -7.90
N PRO A 108 20.88 -0.79 -7.14
CA PRO A 108 19.81 -0.78 -6.14
C PRO A 108 18.48 -1.17 -6.78
N THR A 109 17.65 -1.97 -6.09
CA THR A 109 16.33 -2.42 -6.58
C THR A 109 15.43 -1.26 -7.05
N ALA A 110 15.64 -0.05 -6.53
CA ALA A 110 14.92 1.17 -6.90
C ALA A 110 15.19 1.63 -8.36
N ASP A 111 16.33 1.26 -8.93
CA ASP A 111 16.75 1.63 -10.30
C ASP A 111 16.55 0.49 -11.32
N ALA A 112 16.15 -0.69 -10.85
CA ALA A 112 15.90 -1.84 -11.71
C ALA A 112 14.57 -1.70 -12.47
N GLU A 113 14.54 -2.15 -13.72
CA GLU A 113 13.33 -2.08 -14.54
C GLU A 113 12.25 -3.00 -13.97
N VAL A 114 11.10 -2.44 -13.62
CA VAL A 114 9.95 -3.20 -13.12
C VAL A 114 9.31 -3.97 -14.28
N LEU A 115 9.29 -5.29 -14.19
CA LEU A 115 8.64 -6.18 -15.14
C LEU A 115 7.15 -6.30 -14.88
N GLY A 116 6.75 -6.21 -13.61
CA GLY A 116 5.35 -6.29 -13.20
C GLY A 116 5.17 -6.46 -11.70
N THR A 117 3.92 -6.58 -11.28
CA THR A 117 3.53 -6.83 -9.89
C THR A 117 2.56 -8.00 -9.80
N VAL A 118 2.66 -8.75 -8.70
CA VAL A 118 1.68 -9.77 -8.32
C VAL A 118 1.11 -9.38 -6.97
N GLU A 119 -0.19 -9.12 -6.92
CA GLU A 119 -0.93 -8.86 -5.69
C GLU A 119 -1.57 -10.17 -5.22
N LEU A 120 -1.29 -10.58 -3.99
CA LEU A 120 -1.74 -11.83 -3.40
C LEU A 120 -2.59 -11.53 -2.16
N SER A 121 -3.67 -12.28 -1.97
CA SER A 121 -4.43 -12.31 -0.71
C SER A 121 -4.34 -13.71 -0.13
N VAL A 122 -3.78 -13.84 1.07
CA VAL A 122 -3.45 -15.14 1.67
C VAL A 122 -4.03 -15.24 3.07
N LEU A 123 -4.78 -16.30 3.35
CA LEU A 123 -5.23 -16.59 4.71
C LEU A 123 -4.04 -17.09 5.54
N THR A 124 -3.90 -16.56 6.75
CA THR A 124 -2.78 -16.84 7.66
C THR A 124 -3.27 -17.16 9.06
N ASP A 125 -2.43 -17.81 9.84
CA ASP A 125 -2.63 -18.06 11.27
C ASP A 125 -2.13 -16.89 12.15
N LEU A 126 -1.91 -15.71 11.54
CA LEU A 126 -1.51 -14.52 12.29
C LEU A 126 -2.61 -14.09 13.26
N PRO A 127 -2.25 -13.49 14.41
CA PRO A 127 -3.24 -12.94 15.33
C PRO A 127 -4.12 -11.90 14.63
N ALA A 128 -5.29 -11.63 15.20
CA ALA A 128 -6.20 -10.61 14.68
C ALA A 128 -5.45 -9.25 14.58
N PRO A 129 -5.50 -8.58 13.42
CA PRO A 129 -4.73 -7.38 13.20
C PRO A 129 -5.36 -6.20 13.94
N GLN A 130 -4.52 -5.22 14.26
CA GLN A 130 -5.01 -3.92 14.75
C GLN A 130 -5.70 -3.16 13.61
N PRO A 131 -6.70 -2.31 13.90
CA PRO A 131 -7.42 -1.54 12.87
C PRO A 131 -6.51 -0.73 11.93
N GLY A 132 -5.39 -0.20 12.44
CA GLY A 132 -4.42 0.58 11.66
C GLY A 132 -3.59 -0.23 10.65
N ALA A 133 -3.65 -1.57 10.69
CA ALA A 133 -2.87 -2.44 9.81
C ALA A 133 -3.56 -2.76 8.46
N ALA A 134 -4.77 -2.23 8.23
CA ALA A 134 -5.56 -2.52 7.04
C ALA A 134 -6.00 -1.25 6.28
N PRO A 135 -5.09 -0.56 5.59
CA PRO A 135 -5.43 0.67 4.86
C PRO A 135 -6.63 0.46 3.92
N GLY A 136 -7.61 1.38 3.98
CA GLY A 136 -8.80 1.34 3.15
C GLY A 136 -9.96 0.46 3.66
N THR A 137 -9.82 -0.26 4.78
CA THR A 137 -10.97 -0.93 5.41
C THR A 137 -11.86 0.07 6.14
N ARG A 138 -13.05 -0.40 6.58
CA ARG A 138 -14.00 0.44 7.31
C ARG A 138 -13.43 0.91 8.65
N GLU A 139 -12.77 0.01 9.37
CA GLU A 139 -12.16 0.31 10.67
C GLU A 139 -11.04 1.34 10.51
N TRP A 140 -10.21 1.19 9.48
CA TRP A 140 -9.17 2.16 9.15
C TRP A 140 -9.74 3.51 8.71
N ALA A 141 -10.81 3.51 7.90
CA ALA A 141 -11.52 4.72 7.48
C ALA A 141 -12.11 5.50 8.67
N GLY A 142 -12.54 4.79 9.72
CA GLY A 142 -12.97 5.41 10.99
C GLY A 142 -11.83 6.18 11.66
N LEU A 143 -10.63 5.59 11.74
CA LEU A 143 -9.44 6.28 12.27
C LEU A 143 -9.08 7.51 11.44
N LEU A 144 -9.15 7.40 10.11
CA LEU A 144 -8.91 8.53 9.22
C LEU A 144 -9.96 9.64 9.41
N GLN A 145 -11.23 9.29 9.58
CA GLN A 145 -12.29 10.27 9.86
C GLN A 145 -12.02 11.05 11.14
N GLU A 146 -11.62 10.36 12.22
CA GLU A 146 -11.30 11.00 13.50
C GLU A 146 -10.17 12.02 13.31
N LYS A 147 -9.07 11.62 12.66
CA LYS A 147 -7.94 12.49 12.35
C LYS A 147 -8.35 13.70 11.51
N LEU A 148 -9.06 13.48 10.40
CA LEU A 148 -9.46 14.56 9.50
C LEU A 148 -10.44 15.54 10.16
N THR A 149 -11.31 15.06 11.05
CA THR A 149 -12.27 15.91 11.77
C THR A 149 -11.60 16.76 12.85
N ALA A 150 -10.54 16.23 13.49
CA ALA A 150 -9.76 16.95 14.48
C ALA A 150 -8.76 17.94 13.85
N ASP A 151 -8.43 17.77 12.57
CA ASP A 151 -7.39 18.55 11.91
C ASP A 151 -7.89 19.92 11.41
N LYS A 152 -7.46 20.99 12.11
CA LYS A 152 -7.81 22.36 11.74
C LYS A 152 -7.25 22.76 10.38
N GLU A 153 -6.01 22.36 10.07
CA GLU A 153 -5.37 22.70 8.80
C GLU A 153 -6.16 22.11 7.61
N PHE A 154 -6.52 20.84 7.68
CA PHE A 154 -7.38 20.20 6.69
C PHE A 154 -8.74 20.90 6.57
N SER A 155 -9.36 21.25 7.71
CA SER A 155 -10.63 22.00 7.73
C SER A 155 -10.53 23.33 6.99
N ASP A 156 -9.45 24.09 7.19
CA ASP A 156 -9.21 25.35 6.49
C ASP A 156 -8.98 25.11 4.98
N LEU A 157 -8.24 24.05 4.61
CA LEU A 157 -7.99 23.68 3.21
C LEU A 157 -9.26 23.31 2.43
N ILE A 158 -10.29 22.80 3.12
CA ILE A 158 -11.57 22.42 2.51
C ILE A 158 -12.72 23.41 2.80
N GLU A 159 -12.42 24.64 3.27
CA GLU A 159 -13.43 25.63 3.67
C GLU A 159 -14.44 25.96 2.55
N THR A 160 -13.99 25.98 1.30
CA THR A 160 -14.83 26.28 0.13
C THR A 160 -15.27 25.04 -0.65
N TYR A 161 -14.91 23.85 -0.16
CA TYR A 161 -15.17 22.60 -0.84
C TYR A 161 -16.53 22.01 -0.43
N ASP A 162 -17.27 21.54 -1.42
CA ASP A 162 -18.52 20.79 -1.28
C ASP A 162 -18.45 19.64 -2.27
N GLY A 163 -18.09 18.46 -1.77
CA GLY A 163 -17.73 17.36 -2.64
C GLY A 163 -17.26 16.13 -1.90
N THR A 164 -16.75 15.17 -2.67
CA THR A 164 -16.19 13.92 -2.14
C THR A 164 -14.84 13.62 -2.78
N ILE A 165 -13.82 13.51 -1.95
CA ILE A 165 -12.46 13.07 -2.35
C ILE A 165 -12.40 11.55 -2.26
N GLY A 166 -11.94 10.88 -3.31
CA GLY A 166 -11.74 9.44 -3.32
C GLY A 166 -10.27 9.06 -3.23
N LEU A 167 -9.94 8.09 -2.39
CA LEU A 167 -8.69 7.34 -2.40
C LEU A 167 -9.02 5.87 -2.68
N ARG A 168 -8.28 5.21 -3.57
CA ARG A 168 -8.33 3.77 -3.76
C ARG A 168 -6.97 3.19 -3.38
N ILE A 169 -6.90 2.44 -2.28
CA ILE A 169 -5.67 1.91 -1.68
C ILE A 169 -5.69 0.40 -1.82
N GLY A 170 -4.79 -0.17 -2.62
CA GLY A 170 -4.75 -1.63 -2.86
C GLY A 170 -6.09 -2.17 -3.35
N GLY A 171 -6.84 -1.38 -4.13
CA GLY A 171 -8.17 -1.75 -4.63
C GLY A 171 -9.34 -1.45 -3.69
N ARG A 172 -9.12 -1.01 -2.45
CA ARG A 172 -10.19 -0.56 -1.53
C ARG A 172 -10.43 0.93 -1.63
N GLU A 173 -11.67 1.34 -1.88
CA GLU A 173 -12.04 2.76 -1.93
C GLU A 173 -12.33 3.33 -0.55
N VAL A 174 -11.94 4.59 -0.36
CA VAL A 174 -12.21 5.45 0.80
C VAL A 174 -12.65 6.81 0.26
N HIS A 175 -13.87 7.19 0.58
CA HIS A 175 -14.52 8.41 0.14
C HIS A 175 -14.64 9.35 1.33
N ILE A 176 -13.96 10.48 1.25
CA ILE A 176 -13.96 11.54 2.25
C ILE A 176 -14.93 12.62 1.77
N ARG A 177 -16.08 12.73 2.44
CA ARG A 177 -17.08 13.73 2.08
C ARG A 177 -16.85 15.01 2.88
N GLY A 178 -16.55 16.08 2.15
CA GLY A 178 -16.32 17.41 2.69
C GLY A 178 -17.47 18.35 2.39
N TYR A 179 -17.81 19.20 3.36
CA TYR A 179 -18.73 20.31 3.16
C TYR A 179 -18.32 21.51 4.01
N ARG A 180 -17.87 22.57 3.34
CA ARG A 180 -17.56 23.87 3.93
C ARG A 180 -16.69 23.79 5.17
N GLY A 181 -15.51 23.21 5.04
CA GLY A 181 -14.57 23.08 6.15
C GLY A 181 -14.84 21.92 7.09
N ARG A 182 -15.87 21.10 6.84
CA ARG A 182 -16.24 19.98 7.70
C ARG A 182 -16.15 18.65 6.98
N VAL A 183 -15.62 17.65 7.66
CA VAL A 183 -15.73 16.25 7.24
C VAL A 183 -17.07 15.70 7.72
N LEU A 184 -17.91 15.28 6.78
CA LEU A 184 -19.23 14.73 7.09
C LEU A 184 -19.16 13.23 7.37
N GLU A 185 -18.40 12.50 6.55
CA GLU A 185 -18.23 11.05 6.64
C GLU A 185 -16.97 10.62 5.88
N VAL A 186 -16.35 9.54 6.35
CA VAL A 186 -15.38 8.75 5.58
C VAL A 186 -15.91 7.34 5.46
N THR A 187 -16.17 6.91 4.23
CA THR A 187 -16.88 5.65 3.94
C THR A 187 -16.24 4.93 2.76
N SER A 188 -16.51 3.64 2.58
CA SER A 188 -16.00 2.90 1.42
C SER A 188 -16.71 3.23 0.11
N ARG A 189 -17.87 3.91 0.18
CA ARG A 189 -18.63 4.36 -1.00
C ARG A 189 -19.58 5.49 -0.63
N SER A 190 -19.61 6.53 -1.45
CA SER A 190 -20.59 7.62 -1.37
C SER A 190 -21.71 7.43 -2.39
N ILE A 191 -22.91 7.95 -2.10
CA ILE A 191 -24.10 7.81 -2.96
C ILE A 191 -23.88 8.38 -4.37
N ARG A 192 -23.15 9.51 -4.47
CA ARG A 192 -22.87 10.19 -5.75
C ARG A 192 -21.51 9.83 -6.35
N GLY A 193 -20.75 8.92 -5.72
CA GLY A 193 -19.34 8.71 -6.05
C GLY A 193 -18.45 9.87 -5.55
N ALA A 194 -17.15 9.74 -5.81
CA ALA A 194 -16.19 10.80 -5.56
C ALA A 194 -16.10 11.71 -6.79
N ASP A 195 -15.82 13.00 -6.57
CA ASP A 195 -15.59 13.96 -7.66
C ASP A 195 -14.34 13.56 -8.46
N PHE A 196 -13.35 13.03 -7.74
CA PHE A 196 -12.17 12.38 -8.30
C PHE A 196 -11.70 11.27 -7.35
N VAL A 197 -11.01 10.27 -7.91
CA VAL A 197 -10.39 9.16 -7.16
C VAL A 197 -8.91 9.11 -7.49
N ILE A 198 -8.07 9.07 -6.45
CA ILE A 198 -6.64 8.78 -6.58
C ILE A 198 -6.42 7.29 -6.29
N ASP A 199 -5.89 6.59 -7.28
CA ASP A 199 -5.55 5.17 -7.18
C ASP A 199 -4.07 5.00 -6.80
N ILE A 200 -3.87 4.32 -5.68
CA ILE A 200 -2.59 4.04 -5.06
C ILE A 200 -2.51 2.53 -4.85
N SER A 201 -1.51 1.88 -5.47
CA SER A 201 -1.27 0.46 -5.20
C SER A 201 -0.93 0.24 -3.72
N GLY A 202 -1.16 -0.96 -3.20
CA GLY A 202 -0.83 -1.27 -1.80
C GLY A 202 0.66 -1.06 -1.50
N ALA A 203 1.54 -1.42 -2.44
CA ALA A 203 2.98 -1.25 -2.33
C ALA A 203 3.38 0.23 -2.30
N GLU A 204 2.84 1.04 -3.22
CA GLU A 204 3.13 2.47 -3.27
C GLU A 204 2.60 3.19 -2.04
N PHE A 205 1.41 2.82 -1.55
CA PHE A 205 0.87 3.39 -0.31
C PHE A 205 1.78 3.10 0.87
N VAL A 206 2.23 1.85 1.05
CA VAL A 206 3.19 1.49 2.10
C VAL A 206 4.50 2.27 1.96
N SER A 207 5.02 2.42 0.74
CA SER A 207 6.21 3.22 0.46
C SER A 207 6.03 4.67 0.92
N LEU A 208 4.92 5.30 0.54
CA LEU A 208 4.54 6.65 0.97
C LEU A 208 4.43 6.78 2.49
N MET A 209 3.94 5.75 3.19
CA MET A 209 3.82 5.80 4.66
C MET A 209 5.16 5.65 5.38
N ARG A 210 6.13 4.97 4.75
CA ARG A 210 7.44 4.66 5.34
C ARG A 210 8.56 5.61 4.93
N ALA A 211 8.33 6.44 3.91
CA ALA A 211 9.26 7.50 3.52
C ALA A 211 9.53 8.46 4.68
N GLU A 212 10.71 9.09 4.71
CA GLU A 212 11.07 10.06 5.75
C GLU A 212 10.13 11.29 5.73
N SER A 213 9.78 11.75 4.53
CA SER A 213 8.89 12.88 4.28
C SER A 213 7.72 12.47 3.36
N ASN A 214 6.75 13.37 3.19
CA ASN A 214 5.62 13.14 2.30
C ASN A 214 6.05 13.26 0.82
N MET A 215 6.12 12.11 0.15
CA MET A 215 6.53 12.00 -1.26
C MET A 215 5.32 11.90 -2.22
N PHE A 216 4.11 12.30 -1.80
CA PHE A 216 2.91 12.16 -2.62
C PHE A 216 3.03 12.85 -3.99
N MET A 217 3.50 14.10 -4.00
CA MET A 217 3.64 14.88 -5.23
C MET A 217 4.71 14.30 -6.16
N GLU A 218 5.84 13.87 -5.60
CA GLU A 218 6.89 13.19 -6.35
C GLU A 218 6.35 11.92 -7.01
N SER A 219 5.61 11.11 -6.26
CA SER A 219 5.01 9.86 -6.75
C SER A 219 3.96 10.10 -7.83
N ALA A 220 3.16 11.17 -7.69
CA ALA A 220 2.23 11.61 -8.72
C ALA A 220 2.95 12.06 -10.01
N MET A 221 4.03 12.85 -9.89
CA MET A 221 4.84 13.30 -11.03
C MET A 221 5.53 12.14 -11.76
N LEU A 222 5.98 11.13 -11.02
CA LEU A 222 6.55 9.89 -11.53
C LEU A 222 5.48 8.91 -12.06
N ARG A 223 4.21 9.29 -12.06
CA ARG A 223 3.06 8.47 -12.52
C ARG A 223 2.94 7.13 -11.81
N ARG A 224 3.42 7.04 -10.56
CA ARG A 224 3.21 5.86 -9.69
C ARG A 224 1.79 5.80 -9.14
N LEU A 225 1.09 6.92 -9.21
CA LEU A 225 -0.32 7.09 -8.87
C LEU A 225 -1.11 7.38 -10.14
N SER A 226 -2.39 6.99 -10.15
CA SER A 226 -3.30 7.42 -11.21
C SER A 226 -4.50 8.15 -10.61
N SER A 227 -5.15 8.98 -11.41
CA SER A 227 -6.36 9.68 -11.01
C SER A 227 -7.47 9.50 -12.04
N SER A 228 -8.71 9.54 -11.57
CA SER A 228 -9.91 9.49 -12.41
C SER A 228 -10.95 10.48 -11.88
N GLY A 229 -11.88 10.92 -12.73
CA GLY A 229 -12.88 11.95 -12.39
C GLY A 229 -12.45 13.36 -12.78
N SER A 230 -12.84 14.36 -12.01
CA SER A 230 -12.59 15.77 -12.30
C SER A 230 -11.13 16.17 -12.06
N GLY A 231 -10.38 16.33 -13.15
CA GLY A 231 -9.01 16.83 -13.09
C GLY A 231 -8.90 18.25 -12.49
N TYR A 232 -9.93 19.08 -12.68
CA TYR A 232 -9.99 20.41 -12.06
C TYR A 232 -10.07 20.32 -10.53
N GLU A 233 -10.96 19.48 -10.00
CA GLU A 233 -11.10 19.30 -8.54
C GLU A 233 -9.86 18.63 -7.95
N TYR A 234 -9.25 17.66 -8.64
CA TYR A 234 -7.97 17.08 -8.22
C TYR A 234 -6.88 18.15 -8.04
N LEU A 235 -6.69 19.02 -9.04
CA LEU A 235 -5.68 20.08 -8.97
C LEU A 235 -6.00 21.10 -7.88
N ARG A 236 -7.28 21.46 -7.74
CA ARG A 236 -7.75 22.39 -6.70
C ARG A 236 -7.51 21.84 -5.29
N MET A 237 -7.68 20.52 -5.11
CA MET A 237 -7.57 19.82 -3.82
C MET A 237 -6.17 19.26 -3.55
N THR A 238 -5.16 19.57 -4.36
CA THR A 238 -3.83 18.98 -4.22
C THR A 238 -3.21 19.23 -2.83
N THR A 239 -3.33 20.44 -2.27
CA THR A 239 -2.82 20.71 -0.91
C THR A 239 -3.59 19.94 0.16
N ALA A 240 -4.91 19.81 0.02
CA ALA A 240 -5.73 19.01 0.91
C ALA A 240 -5.34 17.52 0.84
N LEU A 241 -5.02 17.01 -0.36
CA LEU A 241 -4.54 15.63 -0.55
C LEU A 241 -3.18 15.40 0.10
N ILE A 242 -2.24 16.35 -0.01
CA ILE A 242 -0.95 16.27 0.71
C ILE A 242 -1.21 16.10 2.21
N ARG A 243 -2.09 16.94 2.79
CA ARG A 243 -2.45 16.85 4.21
C ARG A 243 -3.13 15.52 4.57
N VAL A 244 -4.00 15.00 3.71
CA VAL A 244 -4.60 13.66 3.89
C VAL A 244 -3.51 12.58 3.95
N ILE A 245 -2.51 12.64 3.07
CA ILE A 245 -1.39 11.69 3.09
C ILE A 245 -0.54 11.85 4.35
N ASP A 246 -0.33 13.07 4.86
CA ASP A 246 0.36 13.29 6.14
C ASP A 246 -0.39 12.65 7.31
N LEU A 247 -1.71 12.79 7.36
CA LEU A 247 -2.53 12.15 8.39
C LEU A 247 -2.51 10.63 8.26
N CYS A 248 -2.53 10.08 7.04
CA CYS A 248 -2.33 8.66 6.80
C CYS A 248 -0.95 8.18 7.30
N ARG A 249 0.11 8.96 7.08
CA ARG A 249 1.47 8.67 7.57
C ARG A 249 1.52 8.67 9.09
N GLY A 250 0.85 9.62 9.73
CA GLY A 250 0.66 9.65 11.18
C GLY A 250 -0.03 8.39 11.70
N LEU A 251 -1.15 7.98 11.09
CA LEU A 251 -1.86 6.74 11.43
C LEU A 251 -0.98 5.48 11.29
N ALA A 252 -0.19 5.41 10.21
CA ALA A 252 0.74 4.30 10.00
C ALA A 252 1.83 4.24 11.08
N ALA A 253 2.38 5.40 11.46
CA ALA A 253 3.38 5.51 12.51
C ALA A 253 2.82 5.13 13.89
N GLU A 254 1.61 5.59 14.22
CA GLU A 254 0.87 5.21 15.45
C GLU A 254 0.58 3.71 15.52
N ALA A 255 0.27 3.10 14.37
CA ALA A 255 0.10 1.66 14.24
C ALA A 255 1.43 0.87 14.22
N GLY A 256 2.58 1.54 14.35
CA GLY A 256 3.89 0.93 14.53
C GLY A 256 4.59 0.46 13.24
N TRP A 257 4.11 0.87 12.06
CA TRP A 257 4.68 0.41 10.79
C TRP A 257 5.05 1.53 9.80
N GLY A 258 4.54 2.75 10.02
CA GLY A 258 4.94 3.96 9.28
C GLY A 258 6.25 4.57 9.78
N HIS A 259 6.74 5.60 9.09
CA HIS A 259 7.96 6.28 9.48
C HIS A 259 7.78 7.04 10.82
N PRO A 260 8.66 6.88 11.81
CA PRO A 260 8.47 7.45 13.15
C PRO A 260 8.40 8.98 13.17
N ALA A 261 9.04 9.67 12.20
CA ALA A 261 8.96 11.13 12.10
C ALA A 261 7.52 11.63 11.89
N ALA A 262 6.67 10.85 11.20
CA ALA A 262 5.28 11.26 10.90
C ALA A 262 4.38 11.35 12.14
N ALA A 263 4.66 10.56 13.19
CA ALA A 263 3.96 10.67 14.46
C ALA A 263 4.23 12.01 15.17
N THR A 264 5.44 12.55 14.99
CA THR A 264 5.87 13.79 15.66
C THR A 264 5.27 15.04 15.00
N ASP A 265 5.15 15.04 13.68
CA ASP A 265 4.56 16.18 12.94
C ASP A 265 3.05 16.31 13.19
N THR A 266 2.35 15.19 13.38
CA THR A 266 0.93 15.19 13.77
C THR A 266 0.73 15.82 15.15
N ALA A 267 1.58 15.46 16.13
CA ALA A 267 1.52 16.01 17.48
C ALA A 267 1.88 17.51 17.55
N ARG A 268 2.76 18.00 16.65
CA ARG A 268 3.07 19.44 16.57
C ARG A 268 1.92 20.27 16.01
N SER A 269 1.14 19.75 15.07
CA SER A 269 -0.07 20.45 14.59
C SER A 269 -1.16 20.54 15.66
N GLU A 270 -1.28 19.54 16.55
CA GLU A 270 -2.24 19.55 17.66
C GLU A 270 -1.82 20.53 18.79
N GLY A 271 -0.53 20.62 19.09
CA GLY A 271 -0.01 21.48 20.19
C GLY A 271 0.10 22.97 19.87
N ALA A 272 0.07 23.38 18.60
CA ALA A 272 0.16 24.79 18.19
C ALA A 272 -1.18 25.54 18.25
N SER A 273 -2.28 24.85 18.56
CA SER A 273 -3.64 25.42 18.65
C SER A 273 -4.15 25.60 20.08
N ALA A 274 -3.28 25.53 21.10
CA ALA A 274 -3.60 25.71 22.51
C ALA A 274 -3.20 27.09 23.05
#